data_AF-A0A081AMC8-F1
#
_entry.id   AF-A0A081AMC8-F1
#
_cell.length_a   1.000
_cell.length_b   1.000
_cell.length_c   1.000
_cell.angle_alpha   90.00
_cell.angle_beta   90.00
_cell.angle_gamma   90.00
#
_symmetry.space_group_name_H-M   'P 1'
#
loop_
_entity.id
_entity.type
_entity.pdbx_description
1 polymer ?
#
loop_
_entity_poly.entity_id
_entity_poly.type
_entity_poly.pdbx_seq_one_letter_code
_entity_poly.pdbx_strand_id
1 'polypeptide(L)'
;MTSRRNSFSIWKKKEVIDWINTTGEGVPSRAAAHFRSLGWNFDPATARRWWRQRDEIWAAKPTQMRVAGGGRKRALGALEDLLLETIVLRRLKKEK
;
A
#
# COMPACT_ATOMS: atom_id res chain seq x y z
N MET A 1 -15.13 -3.18 -18.70
CA MET A 1 -13.67 -3.30 -18.52
C MET A 1 -13.37 -3.37 -17.02
N THR A 2 -12.88 -4.50 -16.51
CA THR A 2 -12.48 -4.63 -15.11
C THR A 2 -11.23 -3.77 -14.88
N SER A 3 -11.41 -2.61 -14.24
CA SER A 3 -10.29 -1.77 -13.81
C SER A 3 -9.37 -2.61 -12.92
N ARG A 4 -8.18 -2.93 -13.42
CA ARG A 4 -7.18 -3.70 -12.70
C ARG A 4 -6.78 -2.87 -11.48
N ARG A 5 -7.21 -3.31 -10.28
CA ARG A 5 -6.85 -2.65 -9.03
C ARG A 5 -5.34 -2.72 -8.86
N ASN A 6 -4.65 -1.60 -9.05
CA ASN A 6 -3.23 -1.47 -8.74
C ASN A 6 -3.03 -1.68 -7.24
N SER A 7 -2.35 -2.77 -6.88
CA SER A 7 -1.98 -3.05 -5.49
C SER A 7 -0.75 -2.21 -5.13
N PHE A 8 -0.95 -1.19 -4.30
CA PHE A 8 0.14 -0.43 -3.70
C PHE A 8 0.52 -1.05 -2.34
N SER A 9 1.83 -1.25 -2.12
CA SER A 9 2.37 -1.66 -0.82
C SER A 9 2.13 -0.59 0.25
N ILE A 10 2.18 -0.97 1.53
CA ILE A 10 2.05 0.00 2.63
C ILE A 10 3.15 1.07 2.57
N TRP A 11 4.38 0.70 2.23
CA TRP A 11 5.46 1.67 2.03
C TRP A 11 5.12 2.77 1.01
N LYS A 12 4.60 2.40 -0.18
CA LYS A 12 4.18 3.39 -1.18
C LYS A 12 3.06 4.31 -0.67
N LYS A 13 2.12 3.76 0.11
CA LYS A 13 1.05 4.57 0.71
C LYS A 13 1.58 5.53 1.77
N LYS A 14 2.57 5.09 2.57
CA LYS A 14 3.26 5.95 3.54
C LYS A 14 3.96 7.12 2.84
N GLU A 15 4.67 6.86 1.75
CA GLU A 15 5.31 7.90 0.95
C GLU A 15 4.31 8.92 0.39
N VAL A 16 3.15 8.46 -0.08
CA VAL A 16 2.07 9.35 -0.52
C VAL A 16 1.55 10.22 0.63
N ILE A 17 1.32 9.64 1.81
CA ILE A 17 0.86 10.38 2.99
C ILE A 17 1.91 11.40 3.46
N ASP A 18 3.18 11.00 3.48
CA ASP A 18 4.29 11.86 3.86
C ASP A 18 4.42 13.05 2.90
N TRP A 19 4.33 12.80 1.60
CA TRP A 19 4.30 13.86 0.60
C TRP A 19 3.11 14.80 0.78
N ILE A 20 1.92 14.28 1.10
CA ILE A 20 0.74 15.12 1.37
C ILE A 20 0.98 16.01 2.60
N ASN A 21 1.62 15.50 3.66
CA ASN A 21 1.95 16.24 4.87
C ASN A 21 2.99 17.35 4.62
N THR A 22 4.03 17.07 3.84
CA THR A 22 5.19 17.96 3.70
C THR A 22 5.05 18.94 2.54
N THR A 23 4.73 18.43 1.35
CA THR A 23 4.76 19.18 0.08
C THR A 23 3.35 19.48 -0.42
N GLY A 24 2.41 18.58 -0.15
CA GLY A 24 1.04 18.66 -0.65
C GLY A 24 0.12 19.60 0.12
N GLU A 25 0.63 20.34 1.12
CA GLU A 25 -0.14 21.27 1.98
C GLU A 25 -1.36 20.61 2.65
N GLY A 26 -1.29 19.30 2.91
CA GLY A 26 -2.42 18.54 3.45
C GLY A 26 -3.55 18.27 2.45
N VAL A 27 -3.37 18.55 1.14
CA VAL A 27 -4.38 18.36 0.09
C VAL A 27 -4.17 17.03 -0.65
N PRO A 28 -4.96 15.97 -0.37
CA PRO A 28 -4.69 14.63 -0.92
C PRO A 28 -4.87 14.53 -2.44
N SER A 29 -5.75 15.35 -3.02
CA SER A 29 -6.02 15.34 -4.46
C SER A 29 -4.79 15.72 -5.30
N ARG A 30 -3.86 16.50 -4.75
CA ARG A 30 -2.62 16.91 -5.43
C ARG A 30 -1.64 15.75 -5.58
N ALA A 31 -1.68 14.79 -4.66
CA ALA A 31 -0.77 13.64 -4.67
C ALA A 31 -0.97 12.77 -5.92
N ALA A 32 -2.22 12.58 -6.37
CA ALA A 32 -2.48 11.78 -7.56
C ALA A 32 -1.84 12.37 -8.83
N ALA A 33 -1.76 13.70 -8.95
CA ALA A 33 -1.10 14.36 -10.08
C ALA A 33 0.42 14.23 -9.99
N HIS A 34 0.99 14.48 -8.81
CA HIS A 34 2.43 14.36 -8.56
C HIS A 34 2.94 12.93 -8.80
N PHE A 35 2.32 11.92 -8.18
CA PHE A 35 2.80 10.55 -8.30
C PHE A 35 2.53 9.95 -9.69
N ARG A 36 1.59 10.51 -10.46
CA ARG A 36 1.40 10.13 -11.87
C ARG A 36 2.61 10.50 -12.73
N SER A 37 3.26 11.64 -12.50
CA SER A 37 4.50 12.00 -13.23
C SER A 37 5.66 11.06 -12.86
N LEU A 38 5.64 10.49 -11.66
CA LEU A 38 6.57 9.45 -11.19
C LEU A 38 6.19 8.02 -11.63
N GLY A 39 5.19 7.88 -12.53
CA GLY A 39 4.76 6.59 -13.07
C GLY A 39 3.82 5.78 -12.18
N TRP A 40 3.33 6.35 -11.07
CA TRP A 40 2.37 5.68 -10.19
C TRP A 40 0.95 6.11 -10.53
N ASN A 41 0.17 5.20 -11.10
CA ASN A 41 -1.20 5.51 -11.50
C ASN A 41 -2.22 5.09 -10.43
N PHE A 42 -2.82 6.08 -9.76
CA PHE A 42 -3.98 5.93 -8.88
C PHE A 42 -4.92 7.14 -9.01
N ASP A 43 -6.20 6.91 -8.70
CA ASP A 43 -7.24 7.93 -8.74
C ASP A 43 -7.17 8.88 -7.53
N PRO A 44 -7.46 10.20 -7.67
CA PRO A 44 -7.56 11.11 -6.52
C PRO A 44 -8.46 10.63 -5.37
N ALA A 45 -9.53 9.85 -5.63
CA ALA A 45 -10.33 9.28 -4.54
C ALA A 45 -9.55 8.24 -3.73
N THR A 46 -8.60 7.54 -4.35
CA THR A 46 -7.69 6.61 -3.67
C THR A 46 -6.75 7.37 -2.72
N ALA A 47 -6.20 8.51 -3.17
CA ALA A 47 -5.38 9.39 -2.35
C ALA A 47 -6.14 9.88 -1.11
N ARG A 48 -7.37 10.36 -1.30
CA ARG A 48 -8.27 10.79 -0.21
C ARG A 48 -8.58 9.64 0.76
N ARG A 49 -8.76 8.42 0.26
CA ARG A 49 -9.00 7.24 1.10
C ARG A 49 -7.77 6.93 1.97
N TRP A 50 -6.57 6.88 1.39
CA TRP A 50 -5.35 6.66 2.15
C TRP A 50 -5.12 7.75 3.19
N TRP A 51 -5.44 8.99 2.86
CA TRP A 51 -5.38 10.10 3.81
C TRP A 51 -6.33 9.90 5.00
N ARG A 52 -7.58 9.47 4.77
CA ARG A 52 -8.50 9.14 5.87
C ARG A 52 -7.97 8.00 6.74
N GLN A 53 -7.33 7.01 6.14
CA GLN A 53 -6.74 5.83 6.80
C GLN A 53 -5.27 6.05 7.22
N ARG A 54 -4.79 7.29 7.26
CA ARG A 54 -3.35 7.59 7.43
C ARG A 54 -2.77 6.99 8.71
N ASP A 55 -3.52 7.03 9.80
CA ASP A 55 -3.08 6.52 11.10
C ASP A 55 -2.91 4.99 11.07
N GLU A 56 -3.85 4.28 10.45
CA GLU A 56 -3.78 2.83 10.25
C GLU A 56 -2.63 2.44 9.29
N ILE A 57 -2.41 3.24 8.24
CA ILE A 57 -1.32 3.01 7.29
C ILE A 57 0.03 3.25 7.96
N TRP A 58 0.17 4.25 8.82
CA TRP A 58 1.37 4.50 9.61
C TRP A 58 1.66 3.39 10.62
N ALA A 59 0.63 2.90 11.31
CA ALA A 59 0.72 1.78 12.25
C ALA A 59 1.06 0.44 11.57
N ALA A 60 0.74 0.27 10.28
CA ALA A 60 1.02 -0.96 9.54
C ALA A 60 2.53 -1.15 9.26
N LYS A 61 2.98 -2.42 9.22
CA LYS A 61 4.39 -2.74 8.89
C LYS A 61 4.66 -2.39 7.42
N PRO A 62 5.78 -1.73 7.09
CA PRO A 62 6.10 -1.33 5.70
C PRO A 62 6.13 -2.49 4.70
N THR A 63 6.49 -3.69 5.17
CA THR A 63 6.55 -4.94 4.39
C THR A 63 5.18 -5.55 4.09
N GLN A 64 4.11 -5.09 4.73
CA GLN A 64 2.76 -5.58 4.46
C GLN A 64 2.20 -4.96 3.17
N MET A 65 1.47 -5.76 2.38
CA MET A 65 0.76 -5.23 1.20
C MET A 65 -0.56 -4.55 1.56
N ARG A 66 -1.13 -4.81 2.75
CA ARG A 66 -2.48 -4.36 3.14
C ARG A 66 -2.52 -3.95 4.60
N VAL A 67 -3.41 -3.01 4.91
CA VAL A 67 -3.74 -2.60 6.29
C VAL A 67 -4.44 -3.78 6.98
N ALA A 68 -4.20 -3.98 8.27
CA ALA A 68 -4.90 -4.99 9.06
C ALA A 68 -6.42 -4.81 8.93
N GLY A 69 -7.16 -5.89 8.66
CA GLY A 69 -8.62 -5.86 8.46
C GLY A 69 -9.12 -5.32 7.11
N GLY A 70 -8.26 -4.71 6.28
CA GLY A 70 -8.62 -4.10 4.99
C GLY A 70 -8.76 -5.08 3.81
N GLY A 71 -9.04 -6.36 4.06
CA GLY A 71 -9.12 -7.40 3.04
C GLY A 71 -10.09 -8.53 3.41
N ARG A 72 -10.27 -9.49 2.49
CA ARG A 72 -10.96 -10.75 2.79
C ARG A 72 -10.34 -11.33 4.07
N LYS A 73 -11.17 -11.71 5.05
CA LYS A 73 -10.73 -12.46 6.23
C LYS A 73 -9.81 -13.59 5.77
N ARG A 74 -8.59 -13.63 6.29
CA ARG A 74 -7.66 -14.72 6.03
C ARG A 74 -8.34 -16.02 6.41
N ALA A 75 -8.31 -17.00 5.52
CA ALA A 75 -8.93 -18.29 5.82
C ALA A 75 -8.12 -19.05 6.87
N LEU A 76 -6.79 -18.84 6.87
CA LEU A 76 -5.84 -19.58 7.72
C LEU A 76 -4.97 -18.66 8.61
N GLY A 77 -5.28 -17.37 8.71
CA GLY A 77 -4.67 -16.45 9.68
C GLY A 77 -3.13 -16.38 9.60
N ALA A 78 -2.47 -16.90 10.63
CA ALA A 78 -1.00 -16.94 10.76
C ALA A 78 -0.31 -17.87 9.75
N LEU A 79 -1.02 -18.89 9.25
CA LEU A 79 -0.46 -19.82 8.27
C LEU A 79 -0.15 -19.14 6.93
N GLU A 80 -0.96 -18.14 6.55
CA GLU A 80 -0.74 -17.33 5.34
C GLU A 80 0.51 -16.44 5.47
N ASP A 81 0.83 -15.96 6.68
CA ASP A 81 2.05 -15.17 6.93
C ASP A 81 3.31 -16.03 6.86
N LEU A 82 3.29 -17.20 7.51
CA LEU A 82 4.36 -18.20 7.43
C LEU A 82 4.63 -18.65 5.99
N LEU A 83 3.56 -18.86 5.21
CA LEU A 83 3.68 -19.21 3.80
C LEU A 83 4.29 -18.06 2.99
N LEU A 84 3.89 -16.81 3.26
CA LEU A 84 4.46 -15.65 2.58
C LEU A 84 5.94 -15.46 2.92
N GLU A 85 6.31 -15.62 4.19
CA GLU A 85 7.69 -15.52 4.66
C GLU A 85 8.58 -16.60 4.05
N THR A 86 8.11 -17.85 4.01
CA THR A 86 8.83 -18.96 3.36
C THR A 86 8.99 -18.74 1.85
N ILE A 87 7.97 -18.23 1.16
CA ILE A 87 8.07 -17.88 -0.27
C ILE A 87 9.11 -16.78 -0.49
N VAL A 88 9.14 -15.74 0.36
CA VAL A 88 10.11 -14.64 0.27
C VAL A 88 11.53 -15.16 0.51
N LEU A 89 11.74 -15.98 1.55
CA LEU A 89 13.04 -16.56 1.85
C LEU A 89 13.55 -17.46 0.72
N ARG A 90 12.70 -18.31 0.14
CA ARG A 90 13.07 -19.15 -1.02
C ARG A 90 13.46 -18.33 -2.24
N ARG A 91 12.71 -17.25 -2.52
CA ARG A 91 13.01 -16.33 -3.63
C ARG A 91 14.33 -15.59 -3.42
N LEU A 92 14.62 -15.15 -2.19
CA LEU A 92 15.90 -14.51 -1.86
C LEU A 92 17.08 -15.47 -2.00
N LYS A 93 16.89 -16.74 -1.67
CA LYS A 93 17.89 -17.80 -1.86
C LYS A 93 18.06 -18.25 -3.31
N LYS A 94 17.27 -17.74 -4.27
CA LYS A 94 17.19 -18.24 -5.66
C LYS A 94 16.99 -19.75 -5.74
N GLU A 95 16.38 -20.36 -4.72
CA GLU A 95 15.99 -21.76 -4.77
C GLU A 95 14.81 -21.86 -5.74
N LYS A 96 15.04 -22.58 -6.83
CA LYS A 96 14.09 -22.75 -7.94
C LYS A 96 13.04 -23.80 -7.58
#